data_AF-A0A1M3HLQ4-F1
#
_entry.id   AF-A0A1M3HLQ4-F1
#
_cell.length_a   1.000
_cell.length_b   1.000
_cell.length_c   1.000
_cell.angle_alpha   90.00
_cell.angle_beta   90.00
_cell.angle_gamma   90.00
#
_symmetry.space_group_name_H-M   'P 1'
#
loop_
_entity.id
_entity.type
_entity.pdbx_description
1 polymer ?
#
loop_
_entity_poly.entity_id
_entity_poly.type
_entity_poly.pdbx_seq_one_letter_code
_entity_poly.pdbx_strand_id
1 'polypeptide(L)'
;MEPQIVTAFHPALGRMVPIKEAENGLACGCICTLCGQALIAVQGMPAWHYRHYEASACPGGSMTALHNRAIGMLLAQDTFSVGAERISYRDPTVREKVGHFIPDITAISGGEKLLLEVRVTHACEATKIAYYREMRYASLEFDLSYLPYDIDDEMLYEELITNGENKRWLYQPEATSPAPVSTIAIAWEKIGMLALAVGAILWFACRKPYRGKQR
;
A
#
# COMPACT_ATOMS: atom_id res chain seq x y z
N MET A 1 -5.48 6.80 11.46
CA MET A 1 -6.02 7.94 12.23
C MET A 1 -7.10 8.55 11.34
N GLU A 2 -8.37 8.45 11.73
CA GLU A 2 -9.47 9.06 10.97
C GLU A 2 -9.24 10.58 10.87
N PRO A 3 -9.58 11.25 9.75
CA PRO A 3 -9.49 12.69 9.65
C PRO A 3 -10.45 13.28 10.66
N GLN A 4 -9.87 14.09 11.53
CA GLN A 4 -10.54 14.68 12.66
C GLN A 4 -11.24 15.95 12.18
N ILE A 5 -12.55 16.06 12.42
CA ILE A 5 -13.27 17.32 12.17
C ILE A 5 -12.71 18.33 13.17
N VAL A 6 -12.08 19.42 12.70
CA VAL A 6 -11.48 20.44 13.59
C VAL A 6 -12.20 21.79 13.53
N THR A 7 -13.19 21.92 12.66
CA THR A 7 -14.05 23.11 12.52
C THR A 7 -15.48 22.66 12.24
N ALA A 8 -16.45 23.25 12.92
CA ALA A 8 -17.87 22.93 12.78
C ALA A 8 -18.74 24.20 12.70
N PHE A 9 -20.01 24.09 12.28
CA PHE A 9 -20.91 25.25 12.23
C PHE A 9 -21.74 25.34 13.52
N HIS A 10 -21.78 26.51 14.14
CA HIS A 10 -22.64 26.77 15.29
C HIS A 10 -23.89 27.54 14.85
N PRO A 11 -25.08 26.91 14.82
CA PRO A 11 -26.29 27.52 14.26
C PRO A 11 -26.75 28.78 15.02
N ALA A 12 -26.69 28.78 16.35
CA ALA A 12 -27.09 29.97 17.13
C ALA A 12 -26.16 31.19 16.94
N LEU A 13 -24.85 30.96 16.71
CA LEU A 13 -23.89 32.02 16.44
C LEU A 13 -23.79 32.38 14.95
N GLY A 14 -24.34 31.53 14.06
CA GLY A 14 -24.30 31.73 12.62
C GLY A 14 -22.89 31.70 12.02
N ARG A 15 -21.92 31.01 12.65
CA ARG A 15 -20.52 31.02 12.21
C ARG A 15 -19.85 29.64 12.33
N MET A 16 -18.71 29.49 11.64
CA MET A 16 -17.80 28.38 11.86
C MET A 16 -17.02 28.56 13.16
N VAL A 17 -16.90 27.49 13.93
CA VAL A 17 -16.21 27.44 15.23
C VAL A 17 -15.09 26.40 15.15
N PRO A 18 -13.80 26.82 15.23
CA PRO A 18 -12.69 25.88 15.35
C PRO A 18 -12.73 25.19 16.71
N ILE A 19 -12.24 23.95 16.80
CA ILE A 19 -12.31 23.13 18.02
C ILE A 19 -11.64 23.78 19.24
N LYS A 20 -10.68 24.69 19.02
CA LYS A 20 -10.01 25.44 20.08
C LYS A 20 -10.89 26.51 20.74
N GLU A 21 -11.93 26.96 20.06
CA GLU A 21 -12.91 27.95 20.54
C GLU A 21 -14.22 27.31 21.00
N ALA A 22 -14.39 26.01 20.77
CA ALA A 22 -15.60 25.29 21.12
C ALA A 22 -15.68 25.09 22.64
N GLU A 23 -16.90 25.13 23.17
CA GLU A 23 -17.16 24.55 24.49
C GLU A 23 -17.04 23.02 24.40
N ASN A 24 -16.41 22.38 25.40
CA ASN A 24 -16.19 20.93 25.36
C ASN A 24 -17.52 20.15 25.44
N GLY A 25 -17.55 18.96 24.83
CA GLY A 25 -18.71 18.09 24.84
C GLY A 25 -19.86 18.60 23.96
N LEU A 26 -21.09 18.27 24.36
CA LEU A 26 -22.31 18.67 23.64
C LEU A 26 -22.67 20.14 23.84
N ALA A 27 -22.05 20.81 24.81
CA ALA A 27 -22.22 22.23 25.05
C ALA A 27 -21.75 23.08 23.84
N CYS A 28 -20.89 22.53 22.96
CA CYS A 28 -20.49 23.22 21.74
C CYS A 28 -21.67 23.63 20.84
N GLY A 29 -22.82 22.93 20.93
CA GLY A 29 -24.01 23.21 20.10
C GLY A 29 -23.75 23.14 18.59
N CYS A 30 -22.63 22.55 18.17
CA CYS A 30 -22.17 22.57 16.79
C CYS A 30 -22.82 21.45 15.97
N ILE A 31 -22.99 21.71 14.68
CA ILE A 31 -23.49 20.74 13.71
C ILE A 31 -22.45 20.47 12.62
N CYS A 32 -22.50 19.26 12.08
CA CYS A 32 -21.71 18.88 10.92
C CYS A 32 -22.23 19.59 9.68
N THR A 33 -21.36 20.28 8.95
CA THR A 33 -21.75 20.98 7.71
C THR A 33 -22.10 20.04 6.56
N LEU A 34 -21.80 18.75 6.68
CA LEU A 34 -22.05 17.75 5.63
C LEU A 34 -23.39 17.03 5.80
N CYS A 35 -23.74 16.63 7.03
CA CYS A 35 -24.98 15.89 7.30
C CYS A 35 -25.99 16.64 8.17
N GLY A 36 -25.64 17.81 8.71
CA GLY A 36 -26.48 18.58 9.62
C GLY A 36 -26.68 17.98 11.01
N GLN A 37 -26.11 16.80 11.31
CA GLN A 37 -26.23 16.15 12.61
C GLN A 37 -25.40 16.84 13.69
N ALA A 38 -25.83 16.67 14.94
CA ALA A 38 -25.15 17.22 16.10
C ALA A 38 -23.75 16.62 16.28
N LEU A 39 -22.80 17.48 16.60
CA LEU A 39 -21.43 17.11 16.93
C LEU A 39 -21.18 17.22 18.46
N ILE A 40 -20.23 16.44 18.94
CA ILE A 40 -19.63 16.53 20.26
C ILE A 40 -18.19 17.03 20.12
N ALA A 41 -17.83 18.11 20.82
CA ALA A 41 -16.46 18.56 20.91
C ALA A 41 -15.69 17.65 21.87
N VAL A 42 -14.56 17.12 21.42
CA VAL A 42 -13.65 16.28 22.21
C VAL A 42 -12.35 17.06 22.36
N GLN A 43 -12.17 17.72 23.49
CA GLN A 43 -10.94 18.42 23.84
C GLN A 43 -10.14 17.60 24.86
N GLY A 44 -8.83 17.49 24.65
CA GLY A 44 -7.93 16.69 25.48
C GLY A 44 -6.98 15.82 24.67
N MET A 45 -6.33 14.87 25.33
CA MET A 45 -5.43 13.92 24.67
C MET A 45 -6.22 12.78 24.00
N PRO A 46 -5.75 12.24 22.86
CA PRO A 46 -4.53 12.59 22.14
C PRO A 46 -4.67 13.79 21.18
N ALA A 47 -5.89 14.20 20.84
CA ALA A 47 -6.13 15.30 19.90
C ALA A 47 -7.49 15.95 20.11
N TRP A 48 -7.56 17.24 19.82
CA TRP A 48 -8.80 18.01 19.89
C TRP A 48 -9.55 17.89 18.58
N HIS A 49 -10.80 17.42 18.62
CA HIS A 49 -11.60 17.20 17.43
C HIS A 49 -13.10 17.21 17.74
N TYR A 50 -13.94 17.31 16.72
CA TYR A 50 -15.36 17.02 16.80
C TYR A 50 -15.63 15.59 16.35
N ARG A 51 -16.64 14.96 16.95
CA ARG A 51 -17.23 13.70 16.48
C ARG A 51 -18.73 13.87 16.33
N HIS A 52 -19.38 13.01 15.56
CA HIS A 52 -20.83 12.90 15.65
C HIS A 52 -21.23 12.42 17.04
N TYR A 53 -22.22 13.09 17.64
CA TYR A 53 -22.72 12.69 18.96
C TYR A 53 -23.31 11.29 18.91
N GLU A 54 -24.09 11.02 17.88
CA GLU A 54 -24.62 9.69 17.56
C GLU A 54 -23.88 9.09 16.37
N ALA A 55 -23.88 7.76 16.29
CA ALA A 55 -23.38 7.07 15.10
C ALA A 55 -24.17 7.58 13.88
N SER A 56 -23.45 8.11 12.90
CA SER A 56 -24.08 8.64 11.69
C SER A 56 -23.32 8.19 10.46
N ALA A 57 -24.07 7.90 9.39
CA ALA A 57 -23.54 7.72 8.04
C ALA A 57 -23.20 9.08 7.40
N CYS A 58 -22.62 10.01 8.19
CA CYS A 58 -22.25 11.33 7.70
C CYS A 58 -21.17 11.21 6.63
N PRO A 59 -21.36 11.76 5.42
CA PRO A 59 -20.39 11.66 4.33
C PRO A 59 -18.95 11.90 4.76
N GLY A 60 -18.64 12.94 5.54
CA GLY A 60 -17.25 13.25 5.91
C GLY A 60 -16.57 12.23 6.83
N GLY A 61 -17.30 11.62 7.75
CA GLY A 61 -16.78 10.57 8.64
C GLY A 61 -16.85 9.19 7.99
N SER A 62 -17.97 8.92 7.31
CA SER A 62 -18.27 7.66 6.63
C SER A 62 -17.42 7.46 5.39
N MET A 63 -17.03 8.53 4.68
CA MET A 63 -16.03 8.48 3.59
C MET A 63 -14.72 7.87 4.08
N THR A 64 -14.26 8.27 5.26
CA THR A 64 -13.04 7.70 5.83
C THR A 64 -13.30 6.30 6.39
N ALA A 65 -14.47 6.04 6.97
CA ALA A 65 -14.82 4.72 7.46
C ALA A 65 -14.84 3.68 6.31
N LEU A 66 -15.48 3.98 5.18
CA LEU A 66 -15.48 3.12 4.00
C LEU A 66 -14.07 2.94 3.44
N HIS A 67 -13.30 4.03 3.31
CA HIS A 67 -11.90 3.99 2.87
C HIS A 67 -11.04 3.08 3.77
N ASN A 68 -11.15 3.23 5.09
CA ASN A 68 -10.38 2.44 6.05
C ASN A 68 -10.86 0.98 6.12
N ARG A 69 -12.17 0.71 5.99
CA ARG A 69 -12.72 -0.65 5.89
C ARG A 69 -12.17 -1.35 4.64
N ALA A 70 -12.17 -0.65 3.51
CA ALA A 70 -11.62 -1.17 2.27
C ALA A 70 -10.12 -1.48 2.40
N ILE A 71 -9.34 -0.58 2.99
CA ILE A 71 -7.92 -0.85 3.29
C ILE A 71 -7.80 -2.09 4.19
N GLY A 72 -8.56 -2.17 5.28
CA GLY A 72 -8.52 -3.30 6.21
C GLY A 72 -8.79 -4.65 5.53
N MET A 73 -9.77 -4.69 4.62
CA MET A 73 -10.05 -5.88 3.83
C MET A 73 -8.90 -6.23 2.89
N LEU A 74 -8.36 -5.27 2.13
CA LEU A 74 -7.23 -5.50 1.23
C LEU A 74 -5.96 -5.95 1.98
N LEU A 75 -5.74 -5.51 3.23
CA LEU A 75 -4.63 -6.02 4.04
C LEU A 75 -4.80 -7.49 4.45
N ALA A 76 -6.05 -7.94 4.57
CA ALA A 76 -6.39 -9.30 4.99
C ALA A 76 -6.48 -10.29 3.81
N GLN A 77 -6.35 -9.81 2.57
CA GLN A 77 -6.39 -10.63 1.36
C GLN A 77 -5.02 -10.65 0.68
N ASP A 78 -4.85 -11.60 -0.23
CA ASP A 78 -3.65 -11.78 -1.06
C ASP A 78 -3.96 -11.70 -2.56
N THR A 79 -5.22 -11.43 -2.91
CA THR A 79 -5.68 -11.43 -4.30
C THR A 79 -6.89 -10.54 -4.52
N PHE A 80 -7.05 -10.01 -5.74
CA PHE A 80 -8.26 -9.35 -6.23
C PHE A 80 -8.33 -9.47 -7.76
N SER A 81 -9.53 -9.28 -8.33
CA SER A 81 -9.74 -9.26 -9.79
C SER A 81 -9.51 -7.87 -10.39
N VAL A 82 -8.95 -7.78 -11.59
CA VAL A 82 -8.87 -6.57 -12.42
C VAL A 82 -9.29 -6.94 -13.84
N GLY A 83 -10.43 -6.43 -14.31
CA GLY A 83 -11.13 -7.01 -15.45
C GLY A 83 -11.31 -8.53 -15.28
N ALA A 84 -10.85 -9.32 -16.26
CA ALA A 84 -10.88 -10.79 -16.19
C ALA A 84 -9.65 -11.41 -15.50
N GLU A 85 -8.64 -10.63 -15.14
CA GLU A 85 -7.39 -11.12 -14.55
C GLU A 85 -7.49 -11.18 -13.03
N ARG A 86 -6.85 -12.19 -12.41
CA ARG A 86 -6.65 -12.24 -10.95
C ARG A 86 -5.22 -11.82 -10.63
N ILE A 87 -5.09 -10.74 -9.88
CA ILE A 87 -3.80 -10.26 -9.37
C ILE A 87 -3.57 -10.89 -8.01
N SER A 88 -2.37 -11.43 -7.80
CA SER A 88 -1.88 -11.88 -6.49
C SER A 88 -0.85 -10.89 -5.96
N TYR A 89 -0.87 -10.65 -4.66
CA TYR A 89 0.06 -9.77 -3.98
C TYR A 89 0.36 -10.28 -2.57
N ARG A 90 1.44 -9.79 -1.98
CA ARG A 90 1.87 -10.14 -0.63
C ARG A 90 2.50 -8.96 0.08
N ASP A 91 2.74 -9.15 1.37
CA ASP A 91 3.40 -8.18 2.25
C ASP A 91 2.75 -6.78 2.20
N PRO A 92 1.41 -6.66 2.30
CA PRO A 92 0.75 -5.36 2.16
C PRO A 92 1.02 -4.49 3.40
N THR A 93 1.48 -3.26 3.19
CA THR A 93 1.78 -2.26 4.23
C THR A 93 0.98 -0.99 3.99
N VAL A 94 0.47 -0.41 5.08
CA VAL A 94 -0.35 0.81 5.01
C VAL A 94 0.51 2.05 5.09
N ARG A 95 0.22 3.05 4.25
CA ARG A 95 0.80 4.40 4.34
C ARG A 95 2.34 4.43 4.35
N GLU A 96 2.97 3.48 3.68
CA GLU A 96 4.42 3.50 3.48
C GLU A 96 4.79 4.57 2.45
N LYS A 97 5.77 5.42 2.77
CA LYS A 97 6.15 6.53 1.90
C LYS A 97 6.91 6.01 0.68
N VAL A 98 6.52 6.47 -0.50
CA VAL A 98 7.20 6.20 -1.77
C VAL A 98 7.64 7.53 -2.38
N GLY A 99 8.93 7.84 -2.21
CA GLY A 99 9.48 9.17 -2.52
C GLY A 99 8.82 10.26 -1.68
N HIS A 100 8.03 11.12 -2.33
CA HIS A 100 7.29 12.21 -1.67
C HIS A 100 5.81 11.89 -1.43
N PHE A 101 5.28 10.82 -2.01
CA PHE A 101 3.88 10.44 -1.91
C PHE A 101 3.66 9.29 -0.92
N ILE A 102 2.43 9.17 -0.44
CA ILE A 102 1.98 8.08 0.43
C ILE A 102 0.79 7.41 -0.27
N PRO A 103 0.97 6.24 -0.89
CA PRO A 103 -0.14 5.38 -1.29
C PRO A 103 -0.89 4.84 -0.07
N ASP A 104 -2.14 4.41 -0.28
CA ASP A 104 -2.94 3.79 0.79
C ASP A 104 -2.31 2.47 1.24
N ILE A 105 -1.95 1.62 0.27
CA ILE A 105 -1.26 0.35 0.49
C ILE A 105 -0.07 0.23 -0.47
N THR A 106 1.05 -0.28 0.03
CA THR A 106 2.11 -0.86 -0.81
C THR A 106 2.16 -2.36 -0.60
N ALA A 107 2.39 -3.12 -1.66
CA ALA A 107 2.47 -4.56 -1.63
C ALA A 107 3.51 -5.05 -2.66
N ILE A 108 3.74 -6.36 -2.72
CA ILE A 108 4.60 -7.00 -3.71
C ILE A 108 3.76 -7.91 -4.61
N SER A 109 3.84 -7.72 -5.93
CA SER A 109 3.20 -8.58 -6.94
C SER A 109 4.21 -8.93 -8.02
N GLY A 110 4.32 -10.22 -8.39
CA GLY A 110 5.31 -10.67 -9.38
C GLY A 110 6.78 -10.41 -8.99
N GLY A 111 7.07 -10.14 -7.71
CA GLY A 111 8.40 -9.75 -7.23
C GLY A 111 8.67 -8.23 -7.25
N GLU A 112 7.76 -7.45 -7.81
CA GLU A 112 7.87 -5.99 -7.95
C GLU A 112 6.90 -5.26 -7.03
N LYS A 113 7.15 -3.97 -6.78
CA LYS A 113 6.29 -3.14 -5.93
C LYS A 113 4.97 -2.82 -6.64
N LEU A 114 3.87 -3.02 -5.92
CA LEU A 114 2.50 -2.68 -6.30
C LEU A 114 1.94 -1.64 -5.33
N LEU A 115 1.41 -0.53 -5.86
CA LEU A 115 0.79 0.54 -5.09
C LEU A 115 -0.72 0.50 -5.30
N LEU A 116 -1.49 0.51 -4.21
CA LEU A 116 -2.95 0.51 -4.27
C LEU A 116 -3.48 1.82 -3.69
N GLU A 117 -4.44 2.41 -4.40
CA GLU A 117 -5.20 3.60 -3.99
C GLU A 117 -6.68 3.26 -3.88
N VAL A 118 -7.34 3.74 -2.84
CA VAL A 118 -8.79 3.60 -2.69
C VAL A 118 -9.44 4.97 -2.95
N ARG A 119 -10.35 5.02 -3.92
CA ARG A 119 -11.13 6.22 -4.21
C ARG A 119 -12.52 6.07 -3.61
N VAL A 120 -12.87 6.94 -2.66
CA VAL A 120 -14.26 7.12 -2.20
C VAL A 120 -14.88 8.43 -2.71
N THR A 121 -14.08 9.47 -2.88
CA THR A 121 -14.57 10.77 -3.40
C THR A 121 -13.66 11.33 -4.47
N HIS A 122 -12.39 11.49 -4.13
CA HIS A 122 -11.39 12.06 -5.02
C HIS A 122 -10.60 10.96 -5.70
N ALA A 123 -10.50 11.04 -7.02
CA ALA A 123 -9.58 10.22 -7.77
C ALA A 123 -8.13 10.63 -7.47
N CYS A 124 -7.22 9.70 -7.72
CA CYS A 124 -5.79 9.88 -7.60
C CYS A 124 -5.33 11.07 -8.47
N GLU A 125 -4.57 11.97 -7.86
CA GLU A 125 -4.14 13.20 -8.51
C GLU A 125 -3.15 12.91 -9.65
N ALA A 126 -3.23 13.70 -10.73
CA ALA A 126 -2.38 13.52 -11.91
C ALA A 126 -0.87 13.60 -11.60
N THR A 127 -0.47 14.41 -10.62
CA THR A 127 0.92 14.53 -10.15
C THR A 127 1.42 13.22 -9.52
N LYS A 128 0.58 12.57 -8.70
CA LYS A 128 0.86 11.27 -8.09
C LYS A 128 0.98 10.18 -9.15
N ILE A 129 0.04 10.16 -10.10
CA ILE A 129 0.05 9.21 -11.23
C ILE A 129 1.30 9.39 -12.09
N ALA A 130 1.68 10.63 -12.42
CA ALA A 130 2.88 10.93 -13.20
C ALA A 130 4.14 10.40 -12.49
N TYR A 131 4.24 10.60 -11.17
CA TYR A 131 5.34 10.08 -10.38
C TYR A 131 5.37 8.54 -10.37
N TYR A 132 4.23 7.86 -10.23
CA TYR A 132 4.18 6.40 -10.29
C TYR A 132 4.63 5.85 -11.64
N ARG A 133 4.29 6.53 -12.74
CA ARG A 133 4.74 6.19 -14.09
C ARG A 133 6.24 6.40 -14.29
N GLU A 134 6.76 7.54 -13.84
CA GLU A 134 8.18 7.88 -13.93
C GLU A 134 9.04 6.86 -13.18
N MET A 135 8.63 6.49 -11.97
CA MET A 135 9.32 5.51 -11.14
C MET A 135 9.01 4.05 -11.52
N ARG A 136 8.14 3.84 -12.51
CA ARG A 136 7.67 2.53 -12.98
C ARG A 136 7.07 1.64 -11.89
N TYR A 137 6.43 2.23 -10.88
CA TYR A 137 5.70 1.47 -9.86
C TYR A 137 4.33 1.05 -10.38
N ALA A 138 4.09 -0.26 -10.46
CA ALA A 138 2.75 -0.78 -10.74
C ALA A 138 1.77 -0.16 -9.76
N SER A 139 0.70 0.46 -10.28
CA SER A 139 -0.22 1.22 -9.44
C SER A 139 -1.66 1.11 -9.93
N LEU A 140 -2.57 0.88 -9.00
CA LEU A 140 -3.97 0.60 -9.27
C LEU A 140 -4.89 1.38 -8.33
N GLU A 141 -5.97 1.90 -8.87
CA GLU A 141 -7.02 2.61 -8.13
C GLU A 141 -8.30 1.77 -8.08
N PHE A 142 -8.85 1.60 -6.87
CA PHE A 142 -10.15 1.00 -6.61
C PHE A 142 -11.19 2.12 -6.53
N ASP A 143 -12.14 2.17 -7.44
CA ASP A 143 -13.23 3.14 -7.41
C ASP A 143 -14.40 2.60 -6.60
N LEU A 144 -14.63 3.19 -5.42
CA LEU A 144 -15.77 2.92 -4.55
C LEU A 144 -16.70 4.13 -4.46
N SER A 145 -16.51 5.15 -5.31
CA SER A 145 -17.22 6.43 -5.19
C SER A 145 -18.73 6.36 -5.47
N TYR A 146 -19.20 5.25 -6.06
CA TYR A 146 -20.60 4.96 -6.31
C TYR A 146 -21.29 4.19 -5.19
N LEU A 147 -20.53 3.69 -4.20
CA LEU A 147 -21.09 2.85 -3.14
C LEU A 147 -21.73 3.67 -2.02
N PRO A 148 -22.79 3.15 -1.39
CA PRO A 148 -23.31 3.74 -0.17
C PRO A 148 -22.28 3.57 0.97
N TYR A 149 -22.15 4.57 1.83
CA TYR A 149 -21.12 4.55 2.87
C TYR A 149 -21.36 3.54 4.00
N ASP A 150 -22.60 3.08 4.14
CA ASP A 150 -23.06 2.07 5.09
C ASP A 150 -23.19 0.68 4.48
N ILE A 151 -22.62 0.44 3.29
CA ILE A 151 -22.50 -0.88 2.67
C ILE A 151 -22.01 -1.93 3.67
N ASP A 152 -22.59 -3.13 3.65
CA ASP A 152 -22.14 -4.23 4.49
C ASP A 152 -20.81 -4.83 4.02
N ASP A 153 -20.21 -5.66 4.86
CA ASP A 153 -18.88 -6.21 4.58
C ASP A 153 -18.87 -7.24 3.43
N GLU A 154 -19.98 -7.94 3.19
CA GLU A 154 -20.07 -8.95 2.14
C GLU A 154 -20.11 -8.29 0.76
N MET A 155 -20.96 -7.27 0.61
CA MET A 155 -21.00 -6.48 -0.62
C MET A 155 -19.69 -5.69 -0.84
N LEU A 156 -19.09 -5.14 0.21
CA LEU A 156 -17.79 -4.46 0.08
C LEU A 156 -16.68 -5.43 -0.35
N TYR A 157 -16.70 -6.66 0.14
CA TYR A 157 -15.78 -7.71 -0.29
C TYR A 157 -15.97 -8.04 -1.78
N GLU A 158 -17.21 -8.19 -2.25
CA GLU A 158 -17.48 -8.40 -3.67
C GLU A 158 -16.91 -7.29 -4.53
N GLU A 159 -17.10 -6.03 -4.12
CA GLU A 159 -16.59 -4.87 -4.84
C GLU A 159 -15.06 -4.78 -4.82
N LEU A 160 -14.40 -5.14 -3.72
CA LEU A 160 -12.95 -5.07 -3.61
C LEU A 160 -12.24 -6.26 -4.26
N ILE A 161 -12.78 -7.46 -4.12
CA ILE A 161 -12.05 -8.70 -4.43
C ILE A 161 -12.53 -9.33 -5.72
N THR A 162 -13.84 -9.31 -5.97
CA THR A 162 -14.45 -10.02 -7.11
C THR A 162 -14.68 -9.11 -8.31
N ASN A 163 -15.20 -7.90 -8.08
CA ASN A 163 -15.47 -6.93 -9.14
C ASN A 163 -14.14 -6.41 -9.74
N GLY A 164 -13.87 -6.79 -10.98
CA GLY A 164 -12.70 -6.33 -11.72
C GLY A 164 -12.91 -5.01 -12.47
N GLU A 165 -14.15 -4.56 -12.66
CA GLU A 165 -14.50 -3.40 -13.49
C GLU A 165 -14.35 -2.07 -12.75
N ASN A 166 -14.43 -2.09 -11.41
CA ASN A 166 -14.22 -0.91 -10.57
C ASN A 166 -12.74 -0.63 -10.27
N LYS A 167 -11.83 -1.24 -11.04
CA LYS A 167 -10.39 -1.16 -10.84
C LYS A 167 -9.71 -0.65 -12.09
N ARG A 168 -8.82 0.31 -11.90
CA ARG A 168 -8.09 0.91 -13.03
C ARG A 168 -6.61 0.99 -12.73
N TRP A 169 -5.82 0.50 -13.67
CA TRP A 169 -4.38 0.76 -13.69
C TRP A 169 -4.11 2.25 -13.85
N LEU A 170 -3.46 2.85 -12.85
CA LEU A 170 -2.84 4.17 -12.96
C LEU A 170 -1.55 4.07 -13.78
N TYR A 171 -0.82 2.98 -13.55
CA TYR A 171 0.29 2.49 -14.36
C TYR A 171 0.38 0.97 -14.27
N GLN A 172 0.31 0.31 -15.43
CA GLN A 172 0.65 -1.11 -15.58
C GLN A 172 2.02 -1.19 -16.25
N PRO A 173 3.04 -1.79 -15.62
CA PRO A 173 4.30 -2.04 -16.29
C PRO A 173 4.06 -2.95 -17.49
N GLU A 174 4.62 -2.62 -18.65
CA GLU A 174 4.73 -3.59 -19.73
C GLU A 174 5.48 -4.82 -19.20
N ALA A 175 4.99 -6.02 -19.54
CA ALA A 175 5.68 -7.24 -19.20
C ALA A 175 7.13 -7.12 -19.69
N THR A 176 8.08 -7.04 -18.77
CA THR A 176 9.50 -7.05 -19.10
C THR A 176 9.74 -8.38 -19.80
N SER A 177 9.82 -8.38 -21.14
CA SER A 177 10.57 -9.42 -21.83
C SER A 177 11.93 -9.44 -21.14
N PRO A 178 12.40 -10.57 -20.58
CA PRO A 178 13.72 -10.59 -19.98
C PRO A 178 14.66 -10.06 -21.06
N ALA A 179 15.33 -8.94 -20.78
CA ALA A 179 16.37 -8.43 -21.66
C ALA A 179 17.25 -9.64 -22.02
N PRO A 180 17.57 -9.89 -23.30
CA PRO A 180 18.37 -11.04 -23.66
C PRO A 180 19.60 -10.99 -22.77
N VAL A 181 19.74 -12.00 -21.89
CA VAL A 181 20.93 -12.14 -21.07
C VAL A 181 22.05 -12.20 -22.09
N SER A 182 22.80 -11.11 -22.21
CA SER A 182 23.97 -11.11 -23.05
C SER A 182 24.89 -12.10 -22.38
N THR A 183 24.94 -13.33 -22.90
CA THR A 183 25.94 -14.30 -22.53
C THR A 183 27.27 -13.61 -22.74
N ILE A 184 27.90 -13.16 -21.66
CA ILE A 184 29.31 -12.82 -21.68
C ILE A 184 29.99 -14.16 -21.95
N ALA A 185 30.25 -14.44 -23.22
CA ALA A 185 31.17 -15.48 -23.62
C ALA A 185 32.53 -15.04 -23.09
N ILE A 186 32.87 -15.48 -21.87
CA ILE A 186 34.24 -15.37 -21.38
C ILE A 186 35.06 -16.22 -22.34
N ALA A 187 35.83 -15.57 -23.21
CA ALA A 187 36.76 -16.24 -24.11
C ALA A 187 37.83 -16.93 -23.26
N TRP A 188 37.68 -18.26 -23.09
CA TRP A 188 38.61 -19.11 -22.36
C TRP A 188 40.02 -19.14 -22.98
N GLU A 189 40.20 -18.63 -24.21
CA GLU A 189 41.48 -18.59 -24.91
C GLU A 189 42.54 -17.68 -24.27
N LYS A 190 42.18 -16.84 -23.29
CA LYS A 190 43.14 -15.96 -22.58
C LYS A 190 43.40 -16.30 -21.11
N ILE A 191 42.81 -17.38 -20.56
CA ILE A 191 43.19 -17.95 -19.25
C ILE A 191 44.12 -19.16 -19.46
N GLY A 192 44.99 -19.07 -20.47
CA GLY A 192 46.03 -20.06 -20.77
C GLY A 192 47.42 -19.66 -20.29
N MET A 193 47.54 -18.85 -19.23
CA MET A 193 48.86 -18.32 -18.82
C MET A 193 48.99 -17.93 -17.33
N LEU A 194 48.50 -18.75 -16.38
CA LEU A 194 49.02 -18.73 -15.00
C LEU A 194 48.67 -20.02 -14.20
N ALA A 195 49.06 -21.20 -14.68
CA ALA A 195 48.97 -22.44 -13.90
C ALA A 195 50.09 -23.46 -14.20
N LEU A 196 51.29 -22.97 -14.52
CA LEU A 196 52.52 -23.78 -14.51
C LEU A 196 53.47 -23.28 -13.43
N ALA A 197 53.09 -23.43 -12.15
CA ALA A 197 54.04 -23.23 -11.04
C ALA A 197 53.64 -23.83 -9.67
N VAL A 198 52.73 -24.82 -9.54
CA VAL A 198 52.58 -25.54 -8.23
C VAL A 198 52.27 -27.04 -8.37
N GLY A 199 52.40 -27.62 -9.57
CA GLY A 199 52.12 -29.06 -9.82
C GLY A 199 53.30 -30.02 -9.63
N ALA A 200 54.46 -29.56 -9.13
CA ALA A 200 55.70 -30.36 -9.09
C ALA A 200 56.28 -30.60 -7.69
N ILE A 201 55.62 -30.14 -6.62
CA ILE A 201 56.05 -30.38 -5.24
C ILE A 201 54.85 -31.02 -4.53
N LEU A 202 54.79 -32.36 -4.56
CA LEU A 202 54.00 -33.27 -3.69
C LEU A 202 53.74 -34.64 -4.36
N TRP A 203 54.46 -35.00 -5.44
CA TRP A 203 54.49 -36.38 -5.96
C TRP A 203 55.75 -37.17 -5.58
N PHE A 204 56.76 -36.52 -4.98
CA PHE A 204 58.05 -37.15 -4.67
C PHE A 204 58.32 -37.46 -3.19
N ALA A 205 57.36 -37.25 -2.28
CA ALA A 205 57.59 -37.42 -0.84
C ALA A 205 56.57 -38.35 -0.16
N CYS A 206 56.36 -39.56 -0.68
CA CYS A 206 55.88 -40.68 0.14
C CYS A 206 56.16 -42.05 -0.50
N ARG A 207 57.43 -42.36 -0.77
CA ARG A 207 57.89 -43.75 -0.80
C ARG A 207 58.55 -44.04 0.55
N LYS A 208 57.76 -44.54 1.51
CA LYS A 208 58.31 -45.36 2.60
C LYS A 208 57.82 -46.81 2.42
N PRO A 209 58.73 -47.80 2.44
CA PRO A 209 58.40 -49.19 2.19
C PRO A 209 57.67 -49.80 3.39
N TYR A 210 56.52 -50.42 3.15
CA TYR A 210 55.84 -51.24 4.16
C TYR A 210 56.56 -52.59 4.25
N ARG A 211 57.30 -52.81 5.34
CA ARG A 211 57.90 -54.10 5.70
C ARG A 211 56.81 -55.04 6.20
N GLY A 212 56.59 -56.15 5.47
CA GLY A 212 55.88 -57.30 6.01
C GLY A 212 56.64 -57.90 7.19
N LYS A 213 55.91 -58.24 8.25
CA LYS A 213 56.41 -59.05 9.37
C LYS A 213 55.52 -60.27 9.47
N GLN A 214 56.11 -61.43 9.16
CA GLN A 214 55.60 -62.74 9.48
C GLN A 214 55.51 -62.89 11.01
N ARG A 215 54.41 -63.47 11.48
CA ARG A 215 54.36 -64.53 12.50
C ARG A 215 53.09 -65.32 12.29
#